data_AF-A0A1I4U5C8-F1
#
_entry.id   AF-A0A1I4U5C8-F1
#
_cell.length_a   1.000
_cell.length_b   1.000
_cell.length_c   1.000
_cell.angle_alpha   90.00
_cell.angle_beta   90.00
_cell.angle_gamma   90.00
#
_symmetry.space_group_name_H-M   'P 1'
#
loop_
_entity.id
_entity.type
_entity.pdbx_description
1 polymer ?
#
loop_
_entity_poly.entity_id
_entity_poly.type
_entity_poly.pdbx_seq_one_letter_code
_entity_poly.pdbx_strand_id
1 'polypeptide(L)'
;MYALVRVRGDVNVRGTIKDTLKMVRLHKVNHCVLLADNPHNAGMIQKVKDYVAYGVIDADTLAEMLTNRGRLEGDVRLTEEYVAENTDYDSIKALAQAVCDGNATLKDVPKLKPVFRLHPPRKGHSGMKRTVQQGGVLGNHGEDINKLLKKMR
;
A
#
# COMPACT_ATOMS: atom_id res chain seq x y z
N MET A 1 -2.46 0.06 10.91
CA MET A 1 -2.66 -0.27 9.48
C MET A 1 -1.31 -0.60 8.82
N TYR A 2 -1.24 -1.63 7.97
CA TYR A 2 -0.04 -1.96 7.20
C TYR A 2 -0.15 -1.52 5.74
N ALA A 3 0.90 -0.90 5.21
CA ALA A 3 1.07 -0.72 3.76
C ALA A 3 1.96 -1.84 3.21
N LEU A 4 1.52 -2.47 2.12
CA LEU A 4 2.26 -3.51 1.42
C LEU A 4 2.58 -3.05 0.01
N VAL A 5 3.86 -3.03 -0.34
CA VAL A 5 4.35 -2.76 -1.70
C VAL A 5 4.98 -4.02 -2.28
N ARG A 6 4.53 -4.43 -3.47
CA ARG A 6 5.17 -5.53 -4.19
C ARG A 6 6.46 -5.06 -4.86
N VAL A 7 7.58 -5.61 -4.44
CA VAL A 7 8.91 -5.24 -4.97
C VAL A 7 9.37 -6.20 -6.06
N ARG A 8 9.11 -7.51 -5.91
CA ARG A 8 9.57 -8.53 -6.86
C ARG A 8 8.48 -8.95 -7.85
N GLY A 9 8.93 -9.32 -9.06
CA GLY A 9 8.09 -9.84 -10.15
C GLY A 9 7.47 -11.21 -9.86
N ASP A 10 6.82 -11.81 -10.84
CA ASP A 10 6.12 -13.10 -10.72
C ASP A 10 6.91 -14.31 -11.25
N VAL A 11 8.04 -14.06 -11.92
CA VAL A 11 8.93 -15.10 -12.45
C VAL A 11 9.60 -15.85 -11.29
N ASN A 12 9.62 -17.19 -11.37
CA ASN A 12 10.19 -18.10 -10.36
C ASN A 12 9.59 -17.94 -8.95
N VAL A 13 8.31 -17.56 -8.86
CA VAL A 13 7.56 -17.53 -7.59
C VAL A 13 6.83 -18.86 -7.39
N ARG A 14 6.93 -19.43 -6.19
CA ARG A 14 6.15 -20.63 -5.82
C ARG A 14 4.65 -20.36 -5.96
N GLY A 15 3.89 -21.33 -6.48
CA GLY A 15 2.44 -21.18 -6.73
C GLY A 15 1.67 -20.66 -5.51
N THR A 16 1.94 -21.23 -4.33
CA THR A 16 1.29 -20.82 -3.07
C THR A 16 1.53 -19.36 -2.69
N ILE A 17 2.71 -18.80 -3.02
CA ILE A 17 3.05 -17.40 -2.78
C ILE A 17 2.39 -16.52 -3.84
N LYS A 18 2.42 -16.95 -5.10
CA LYS A 18 1.77 -16.27 -6.22
C LYS A 18 0.27 -16.10 -5.97
N ASP A 19 -0.38 -17.12 -5.45
CA ASP A 19 -1.81 -17.07 -5.14
C ASP A 19 -2.11 -16.20 -3.92
N THR A 20 -1.24 -16.22 -2.89
CA THR A 20 -1.37 -15.30 -1.75
C THR A 20 -1.23 -13.84 -2.18
N LEU A 21 -0.28 -13.52 -3.07
CA LEU A 21 -0.13 -12.18 -3.65
C LEU A 21 -1.37 -11.76 -4.46
N LYS A 22 -2.01 -12.68 -5.19
CA LYS A 22 -3.26 -12.42 -5.91
C LYS A 22 -4.43 -12.16 -4.95
N MET A 23 -4.55 -12.91 -3.86
CA MET A 23 -5.59 -12.71 -2.84
C MET A 23 -5.51 -11.31 -2.20
N VAL A 24 -4.29 -10.85 -1.94
CA VAL A 24 -4.00 -9.50 -1.42
C VAL A 24 -4.09 -8.42 -2.52
N ARG A 25 -4.44 -8.77 -3.77
CA ARG A 25 -4.59 -7.87 -4.92
C ARG A 25 -3.29 -7.25 -5.43
N LEU A 26 -2.13 -7.83 -5.09
CA LEU A 26 -0.80 -7.41 -5.55
C LEU A 26 -0.41 -8.09 -6.87
N HIS A 27 -1.01 -7.65 -7.97
CA HIS A 27 -0.80 -8.28 -9.29
C HIS A 27 0.53 -7.92 -9.97
N LYS A 28 0.99 -6.68 -9.87
CA LYS A 28 2.21 -6.18 -10.53
C LYS A 28 3.18 -5.57 -9.53
N VAL A 29 4.43 -5.38 -9.97
CA VAL A 29 5.47 -4.67 -9.22
C VAL A 29 5.06 -3.22 -8.99
N ASN A 30 5.46 -2.64 -7.86
CA ASN A 30 5.11 -1.29 -7.39
C ASN A 30 3.61 -1.04 -7.18
N HIS A 31 2.80 -2.10 -7.15
CA HIS A 31 1.45 -1.99 -6.61
C HIS A 31 1.53 -1.95 -5.09
N CYS A 32 0.73 -1.06 -4.50
CA CYS A 32 0.58 -0.90 -3.06
C CYS A 32 -0.86 -1.17 -2.65
N VAL A 33 -1.03 -1.86 -1.53
CA VAL A 33 -2.33 -2.15 -0.90
C VAL A 33 -2.22 -1.88 0.60
N LEU A 34 -3.29 -1.33 1.18
CA LEU A 34 -3.41 -1.15 2.62
C LEU A 34 -4.19 -2.32 3.23
N LEU A 35 -3.67 -2.88 4.32
CA LEU A 35 -4.30 -3.97 5.05
C LEU A 35 -4.46 -3.60 6.52
N ALA A 36 -5.65 -3.89 7.06
CA ALA A 36 -5.91 -3.80 8.49
C ALA A 36 -5.04 -4.80 9.25
N ASP A 37 -4.69 -4.45 10.49
CA ASP A 37 -3.97 -5.33 11.39
C ASP A 37 -4.92 -6.40 11.94
N ASN A 38 -4.87 -7.59 11.33
CA ASN A 38 -5.68 -8.75 11.70
C ASN A 38 -4.76 -9.98 11.64
N PRO A 39 -4.85 -10.93 12.59
CA PRO A 39 -4.08 -12.17 12.56
C PRO A 39 -4.08 -12.90 11.20
N HIS A 40 -5.21 -12.89 10.48
CA HIS A 40 -5.32 -13.49 9.15
C HIS A 40 -4.45 -12.76 8.12
N ASN A 41 -4.49 -11.43 8.12
CA ASN A 41 -3.67 -10.61 7.23
C ASN A 41 -2.19 -10.74 7.60
N ALA A 42 -1.84 -10.75 8.89
CA ALA A 42 -0.48 -10.94 9.37
C ALA A 42 0.11 -12.27 8.88
N GLY A 43 -0.67 -13.35 8.91
CA GLY A 43 -0.26 -14.65 8.35
C GLY A 43 0.00 -14.60 6.84
N MET A 44 -0.84 -13.90 6.08
CA MET A 44 -0.64 -13.70 4.63
C MET A 44 0.63 -12.88 4.36
N ILE A 45 0.83 -11.77 5.09
CA ILE A 45 2.01 -10.90 4.97
C ILE A 45 3.29 -11.68 5.25
N GLN A 46 3.30 -12.47 6.34
CA GLN A 46 4.46 -13.26 6.73
C GLN A 46 4.85 -14.30 5.65
N LYS A 47 3.86 -14.85 4.95
CA LYS A 47 4.08 -15.80 3.85
C LYS A 47 4.70 -15.13 2.60
N VAL A 48 4.40 -13.85 2.36
CA VAL A 48 4.88 -13.10 1.18
C VAL A 48 6.06 -12.16 1.48
N LYS A 49 6.58 -12.15 2.70
CA LYS A 49 7.60 -11.20 3.20
C LYS A 49 8.84 -11.06 2.30
N ASP A 50 9.23 -12.13 1.60
CA ASP A 50 10.42 -12.14 0.73
C ASP A 50 10.19 -11.53 -0.66
N TYR A 51 8.95 -11.09 -0.94
CA TYR A 51 8.56 -10.48 -2.23
C TYR A 51 8.00 -9.06 -2.07
N VAL A 52 7.65 -8.67 -0.85
CA VAL A 52 7.01 -7.39 -0.54
C VAL A 52 7.86 -6.59 0.45
N ALA A 53 7.73 -5.28 0.38
CA ALA A 53 8.09 -4.35 1.45
C ALA A 53 6.81 -4.02 2.21
N TYR A 54 6.82 -4.14 3.53
CA TYR A 54 5.66 -3.77 4.34
C TYR A 54 6.04 -3.03 5.61
N GLY A 55 5.11 -2.23 6.14
CA GLY A 55 5.33 -1.48 7.38
C GLY A 55 4.10 -0.69 7.80
N VAL A 56 4.20 -0.01 8.94
CA VAL A 56 3.12 0.81 9.50
C VAL A 56 3.10 2.15 8.77
N ILE A 57 1.95 2.50 8.21
CA ILE A 57 1.78 3.74 7.46
C ILE A 57 1.35 4.89 8.38
N ASP A 58 1.90 6.08 8.11
CA ASP A 58 1.52 7.32 8.77
C ASP A 58 0.40 8.05 8.00
N ALA A 59 -0.46 8.78 8.72
CA ALA A 59 -1.61 9.49 8.17
C ALA A 59 -1.20 10.53 7.11
N ASP A 60 -0.10 11.25 7.34
CA ASP A 60 0.41 12.24 6.37
C ASP A 60 0.85 11.58 5.06
N THR A 61 1.54 10.44 5.18
CA THR A 61 2.04 9.70 4.02
C THR A 61 0.88 9.07 3.23
N LEU A 62 -0.16 8.62 3.94
CA LEU A 62 -1.38 8.13 3.33
C LEU A 62 -2.14 9.23 2.58
N ALA A 63 -2.26 10.42 3.17
CA ALA A 63 -2.89 11.58 2.52
C ALA A 63 -2.15 11.95 1.22
N GLU A 64 -0.82 12.07 1.25
CA GLU A 64 0.00 12.30 0.05
C GLU A 64 -0.23 11.21 -1.02
N MET A 65 -0.35 9.95 -0.61
CA MET A 65 -0.58 8.83 -1.52
C MET A 65 -1.97 8.89 -2.16
N LEU A 66 -3.00 9.23 -1.39
CA LEU A 66 -4.37 9.39 -1.87
C LEU A 66 -4.48 10.54 -2.88
N THR A 67 -3.89 11.69 -2.60
CA THR A 67 -3.91 12.83 -3.52
C THR A 67 -3.18 12.53 -4.83
N ASN A 68 -2.01 11.89 -4.77
CA ASN A 68 -1.17 11.67 -5.95
C ASN A 68 -1.59 10.45 -6.78
N ARG A 69 -2.06 9.38 -6.12
CA ARG A 69 -2.25 8.04 -6.70
C ARG A 69 -3.63 7.44 -6.45
N GLY A 70 -4.51 8.12 -5.71
CA GLY A 70 -5.92 7.76 -5.58
C GLY A 70 -6.62 7.82 -6.94
N ARG A 71 -7.24 6.71 -7.33
CA ARG A 71 -7.96 6.58 -8.60
C ARG A 71 -9.31 5.96 -8.38
N LEU A 72 -10.33 6.53 -9.01
CA LEU A 72 -11.67 5.98 -9.06
C LEU A 72 -11.80 5.01 -10.25
N GLU A 73 -12.93 4.31 -10.31
CA GLU A 73 -13.38 3.65 -11.53
C GLU A 73 -13.40 4.62 -12.72
N GLY A 74 -13.06 4.13 -13.91
CA GLY A 74 -12.84 5.01 -15.08
C GLY A 74 -11.48 5.74 -15.10
N ASP A 75 -10.61 5.48 -14.11
CA ASP A 75 -9.25 6.08 -14.03
C ASP A 75 -9.22 7.58 -13.71
N VAL A 76 -10.33 8.11 -13.20
CA VAL A 76 -10.44 9.50 -12.73
C VAL A 76 -9.63 9.67 -11.43
N ARG A 77 -9.02 10.86 -11.24
CA ARG A 77 -8.29 11.18 -10.01
C ARG A 77 -9.25 11.44 -8.86
N LEU A 78 -8.83 11.09 -7.65
CA LEU A 78 -9.54 11.47 -6.43
C LEU A 78 -9.33 12.97 -6.17
N THR A 79 -10.43 13.73 -6.05
CA THR A 79 -10.45 15.14 -5.65
C THR A 79 -10.99 15.28 -4.23
N GLU A 80 -10.68 16.38 -3.56
CA GLU A 80 -11.22 16.68 -2.22
C GLU A 80 -12.74 16.84 -2.26
N GLU A 81 -13.26 17.46 -3.32
CA GLU A 81 -14.70 17.58 -3.62
C GLU A 81 -15.40 16.21 -3.62
N TYR A 82 -14.79 15.22 -4.29
CA TYR A 82 -15.37 13.88 -4.37
C TYR A 82 -15.42 13.20 -3.01
N VAL A 83 -14.43 13.45 -2.14
CA VAL A 83 -14.41 12.88 -0.79
C VAL A 83 -15.51 13.51 0.06
N ALA A 84 -15.65 14.83 0.02
CA ALA A 84 -16.68 15.55 0.77
C ALA A 84 -18.11 15.20 0.33
N GLU A 85 -18.33 14.94 -0.96
CA GLU A 85 -19.66 14.58 -1.48
C GLU A 85 -20.05 13.11 -1.19
N ASN A 86 -19.08 12.21 -1.09
CA ASN A 86 -19.34 10.77 -1.09
C ASN A 86 -18.96 10.05 0.20
N THR A 87 -18.33 10.74 1.15
CA THR A 87 -17.96 10.17 2.45
C THR A 87 -18.25 11.13 3.58
N ASP A 88 -18.32 10.61 4.81
CA ASP A 88 -18.56 11.40 6.03
C ASP A 88 -17.36 12.30 6.44
N TYR A 89 -16.38 12.49 5.55
CA TYR A 89 -15.14 13.21 5.84
C TYR A 89 -14.95 14.42 4.93
N ASP A 90 -14.64 15.56 5.53
CA ASP A 90 -14.49 16.85 4.83
C ASP A 90 -13.22 16.97 3.99
N SER A 91 -12.21 16.14 4.24
CA SER A 91 -10.91 16.23 3.56
C SER A 91 -10.19 14.90 3.42
N ILE A 92 -9.28 14.81 2.43
CA ILE A 92 -8.42 13.64 2.21
C ILE A 92 -7.58 13.33 3.46
N LYS A 93 -7.17 14.36 4.23
CA LYS A 93 -6.40 14.18 5.46
C LYS A 93 -7.25 13.56 6.58
N ALA A 94 -8.48 14.02 6.75
CA ALA A 94 -9.40 13.46 7.73
C ALA A 94 -9.73 11.99 7.42
N LEU A 95 -9.98 11.69 6.14
CA LEU A 95 -10.14 10.32 5.66
C LEU A 95 -8.89 9.47 5.96
N ALA A 96 -7.69 9.98 5.68
CA ALA A 96 -6.44 9.25 5.94
C ALA A 96 -6.25 8.94 7.44
N GLN A 97 -6.57 9.88 8.33
CA GLN A 97 -6.52 9.65 9.79
C GLN A 97 -7.50 8.56 10.21
N ALA A 98 -8.77 8.67 9.80
CA ALA A 98 -9.78 7.68 10.12
C ALA A 98 -9.46 6.27 9.60
N VAL A 99 -8.80 6.18 8.45
CA VAL A 99 -8.31 4.91 7.88
C VAL A 99 -7.14 4.36 8.70
N CYS A 100 -6.21 5.20 9.15
CA CYS A 100 -5.10 4.77 10.02
C CYS A 100 -5.59 4.26 11.39
N ASP A 101 -6.61 4.92 11.95
CA ASP A 101 -7.24 4.56 13.23
C ASP A 101 -8.11 3.30 13.15
N GLY A 102 -8.43 2.85 11.93
CA GLY A 102 -9.23 1.65 11.68
C GLY A 102 -10.74 1.86 11.75
N ASN A 103 -11.18 3.12 11.84
CA ASN A 103 -12.60 3.49 11.86
C ASN A 103 -13.24 3.49 10.47
N ALA A 104 -12.44 3.69 9.41
CA ALA A 104 -12.89 3.65 8.03
C ALA A 104 -12.03 2.70 7.18
N THR A 105 -12.64 2.11 6.16
CA THR A 105 -11.95 1.30 5.16
C THR A 105 -11.98 2.01 3.80
N LEU A 106 -10.98 1.71 2.96
CA LEU A 106 -10.95 2.24 1.59
C LEU A 106 -12.14 1.79 0.72
N LYS A 107 -12.93 0.82 1.17
CA LYS A 107 -14.15 0.37 0.48
C LYS A 107 -15.33 1.30 0.71
N ASP A 108 -15.29 2.09 1.78
CA ASP A 108 -16.37 2.99 2.15
C ASP A 108 -16.39 4.22 1.22
N VAL A 109 -15.26 4.52 0.58
CA VAL A 109 -15.20 5.46 -0.54
C VAL A 109 -15.77 4.78 -1.79
N PRO A 110 -16.92 5.23 -2.34
CA PRO A 110 -17.50 4.60 -3.50
C PRO A 110 -16.56 4.69 -4.70
N LYS A 111 -16.50 3.60 -5.48
CA LYS A 111 -15.71 3.48 -6.72
C LYS A 111 -14.20 3.69 -6.56
N LEU A 112 -13.65 3.74 -5.35
CA LEU A 112 -12.21 3.85 -5.15
C LEU A 112 -11.52 2.53 -5.49
N LYS A 113 -10.49 2.60 -6.34
CA LYS A 113 -9.67 1.41 -6.65
C LYS A 113 -8.87 1.01 -5.40
N PRO A 114 -8.93 -0.26 -4.97
CA PRO A 114 -8.25 -0.73 -3.75
C PRO A 114 -6.73 -0.86 -3.89
N VAL A 115 -6.20 -0.66 -5.10
CA VAL A 115 -4.78 -0.83 -5.42
C VAL A 115 -4.21 0.51 -5.87
N PHE A 116 -3.19 0.98 -5.16
CA PHE A 116 -2.42 2.16 -5.52
C PHE A 116 -1.28 1.77 -6.45
N ARG A 117 -1.28 2.35 -7.66
CA ARG A 117 -0.22 2.15 -8.66
C ARG A 117 0.88 3.17 -8.41
N LEU A 118 1.94 2.77 -7.70
CA LEU A 118 3.03 3.67 -7.35
C LEU A 118 4.04 3.81 -8.49
N HIS A 119 4.78 4.91 -8.49
CA HIS A 119 5.92 5.10 -9.37
C HIS A 119 7.14 4.33 -8.82
N PRO A 120 8.09 3.89 -9.66
CA PRO A 120 9.36 3.39 -9.18
C PRO A 120 10.04 4.39 -8.22
N PRO A 121 10.78 3.91 -7.21
CA PRO A 121 11.39 4.78 -6.22
C PRO A 121 12.43 5.71 -6.86
N ARG A 122 12.28 7.02 -6.65
CA ARG A 122 13.28 8.01 -7.08
C ARG A 122 14.63 7.71 -6.42
N LYS A 123 15.70 7.70 -7.23
CA LYS A 123 17.07 7.30 -6.85
C LYS A 123 17.20 5.80 -6.47
N GLY A 124 16.19 4.98 -6.77
CA GLY A 124 16.20 3.55 -6.50
C GLY A 124 15.93 3.17 -5.05
N HIS A 125 15.91 1.86 -4.78
CA HIS A 125 15.84 1.27 -3.45
C HIS A 125 17.12 0.46 -3.16
N SER A 126 17.32 0.04 -1.91
CA SER A 126 18.53 -0.62 -1.41
C SER A 126 18.76 -2.08 -1.90
N GLY A 127 18.23 -2.46 -3.06
CA GLY A 127 18.32 -3.80 -3.64
C GLY A 127 17.23 -4.80 -3.19
N MET A 128 16.85 -5.71 -4.10
CA MET A 128 15.72 -6.67 -3.92
C MET A 128 16.14 -8.09 -3.51
N LYS A 129 17.40 -8.30 -3.11
CA LYS A 129 17.93 -9.63 -2.77
C LYS A 129 18.08 -9.88 -1.27
N ARG A 130 17.99 -8.82 -0.46
CA ARG A 130 18.22 -8.84 0.99
C ARG A 130 17.04 -8.22 1.72
N THR A 131 16.87 -8.58 2.98
CA THR A 131 15.88 -7.97 3.87
C THR A 131 16.34 -6.60 4.36
N VAL A 132 15.43 -5.79 4.90
CA VAL A 132 15.75 -4.46 5.47
C VAL A 132 16.86 -4.56 6.53
N GLN A 133 16.79 -5.56 7.41
CA GLN A 133 17.79 -5.82 8.46
C GLN A 133 19.20 -6.06 7.90
N GLN A 134 19.31 -6.54 6.66
CA GLN A 134 20.56 -6.81 5.96
C GLN A 134 20.92 -5.70 4.95
N GLY A 135 20.26 -4.54 5.05
CA GLY A 135 20.46 -3.38 4.17
C GLY A 135 19.74 -3.46 2.83
N GLY A 136 18.79 -4.38 2.65
CA GLY A 136 17.94 -4.50 1.47
C GLY A 136 16.59 -3.78 1.61
N VAL A 137 15.63 -4.12 0.75
CA VAL A 137 14.27 -3.51 0.75
C VAL A 137 13.15 -4.51 1.11
N LEU A 138 13.45 -5.81 1.27
CA LEU A 138 12.42 -6.82 1.48
C LEU A 138 12.03 -6.96 2.96
N GLY A 139 10.76 -7.29 3.20
CA GLY A 139 10.23 -7.59 4.52
C GLY A 139 9.74 -6.37 5.27
N ASN A 140 9.90 -6.40 6.59
CA ASN A 140 9.37 -5.39 7.50
C ASN A 140 10.26 -4.15 7.56
N HIS A 141 9.70 -2.99 7.24
CA HIS A 141 10.32 -1.67 7.38
C HIS A 141 9.88 -0.95 8.65
N GLY A 142 8.89 -1.45 9.39
CA GLY A 142 8.29 -0.71 10.50
C GLY A 142 7.78 0.65 10.03
N GLU A 143 8.24 1.72 10.65
CA GLU A 143 7.88 3.11 10.31
C GLU A 143 8.65 3.66 9.10
N ASP A 144 9.79 3.05 8.72
CA ASP A 144 10.61 3.50 7.60
C ASP A 144 9.96 3.27 6.24
N ILE A 145 8.85 2.51 6.19
CA ILE A 145 8.05 2.33 4.97
C ILE A 145 7.59 3.67 4.41
N ASN A 146 7.33 4.66 5.27
CA ASN A 146 6.89 5.99 4.87
C ASN A 146 7.95 6.70 4.00
N LYS A 147 9.24 6.48 4.29
CA LYS A 147 10.35 7.01 3.48
C LYS A 147 10.38 6.36 2.10
N LEU A 148 10.09 5.06 2.00
CA LEU A 148 10.01 4.37 0.73
C LEU A 148 8.81 4.85 -0.10
N LEU A 149 7.63 4.96 0.52
CA LEU A 149 6.41 5.45 -0.14
C LEU A 149 6.58 6.87 -0.67
N LYS A 150 7.21 7.78 0.10
CA LYS A 150 7.53 9.14 -0.35
C LYS A 150 8.47 9.17 -1.55
N LYS A 151 9.38 8.19 -1.71
CA LYS A 151 10.21 8.05 -2.91
C LYS A 151 9.43 7.50 -4.11
N MET A 152 8.35 6.75 -3.88
CA MET A 152 7.51 6.09 -4.88
C MET A 152 6.24 6.90 -5.25
N ARG A 153 6.18 8.17 -4.83
CA ARG A 153 5.05 9.06 -5.09
C ARG A 153 4.89 9.45 -6.54
#